data_AF-A0AAV2Z4Q7-F1
#
_entry.id   AF-A0AAV2Z4Q7-F1
#
_cell.length_a   1.000
_cell.length_b   1.000
_cell.length_c   1.000
_cell.angle_alpha   90.00
_cell.angle_beta   90.00
_cell.angle_gamma   90.00
#
_symmetry.space_group_name_H-M   'P 1'
#
loop_
_entity.id
_entity.type
_entity.pdbx_description
1 polymer ?
#
loop_
_entity_poly.entity_id
_entity_poly.type
_entity_poly.pdbx_seq_one_letter_code
_entity_poly.pdbx_strand_id
1 'polypeptide(L)'
;MLMTMDEVIGQMTQINIDSILNTDNGTLDEAKLRTFAKHKVGSYLNSPFAGGDKNGKYGWTAEEWRKVITRIQEISMEENGGHPIIYGLDSVHGAGYVTNAVIFGQQINGGATFNPDLVYEMGRITGRDTVAAGVSWAFAPILEISQNPLWARTFETFGEDPYLVSVMGDAVVRGIQSNNGTAACMKHFIGYSKTPTGHDKDGVTLSDFDLLNYFVPPFMAAVKAGVMSAMESYNSINGVPVVSSPKILRDLVRKDMGFEGVVVTDWAEINSLNDFHRVAKSKAEAVRMALTQTSLDMSMVPYEASFIDNAKKMLSNHTEYEERLRESVRRIIKMKLKLGLYDTPVPGAQHVDEDWSVFNPDIGNGFHRIAEDGDFIVAFKPETDCKVYEGNGANGPLCAGFKVETGEVGFALGA
;
A
#
# COMPACT_ATOMS: atom_id res chain seq x y z
N MET A 1 -30.70 -7.64 0.09
CA MET A 1 -30.56 -9.11 -0.06
C MET A 1 -29.16 -9.48 0.40
N LEU A 2 -28.96 -10.58 1.12
CA LEU A 2 -27.62 -11.03 1.55
C LEU A 2 -26.85 -11.51 0.31
N MET A 3 -25.57 -11.10 0.17
CA MET A 3 -24.70 -11.53 -0.94
C MET A 3 -24.59 -13.06 -1.00
N THR A 4 -24.57 -13.62 -2.20
CA THR A 4 -24.23 -15.02 -2.46
C THR A 4 -22.77 -15.33 -2.07
N MET A 5 -22.42 -16.59 -1.84
CA MET A 5 -21.02 -16.94 -1.52
C MET A 5 -20.06 -16.68 -2.69
N ASP A 6 -20.55 -16.71 -3.93
CA ASP A 6 -19.77 -16.34 -5.10
C ASP A 6 -19.41 -14.85 -5.08
N GLU A 7 -20.37 -13.98 -4.74
CA GLU A 7 -20.10 -12.56 -4.55
C GLU A 7 -19.19 -12.32 -3.34
N VAL A 8 -19.39 -13.06 -2.24
CA VAL A 8 -18.51 -12.96 -1.07
C VAL A 8 -17.06 -13.28 -1.45
N ILE A 9 -16.80 -14.42 -2.08
CA ILE A 9 -15.44 -14.82 -2.47
C ILE A 9 -14.85 -13.87 -3.52
N GLY A 10 -15.65 -13.45 -4.50
CA GLY A 10 -15.21 -12.49 -5.51
C GLY A 10 -14.80 -11.16 -4.90
N GLN A 11 -15.56 -10.64 -3.93
CA GLN A 11 -15.20 -9.39 -3.23
C GLN A 11 -13.90 -9.49 -2.43
N MET A 12 -13.51 -10.69 -2.00
CA MET A 12 -12.24 -10.96 -1.33
C MET A 12 -11.07 -11.11 -2.32
N THR A 13 -11.28 -10.93 -3.62
CA THR A 13 -10.24 -11.10 -4.64
C THR A 13 -9.79 -9.75 -5.19
N GLN A 14 -8.47 -9.57 -5.28
CA GLN A 14 -7.83 -8.40 -5.88
C GLN A 14 -6.86 -8.84 -6.98
N ILE A 15 -6.98 -8.24 -8.16
CA ILE A 15 -6.27 -8.63 -9.39
C ILE A 15 -5.36 -7.49 -9.88
N ASN A 16 -4.15 -7.80 -10.36
CA ASN A 16 -3.24 -6.83 -10.97
C ASN A 16 -3.82 -6.29 -12.29
N ILE A 17 -3.65 -5.00 -12.57
CA ILE A 17 -4.11 -4.38 -13.81
C ILE A 17 -3.55 -5.05 -15.07
N ASP A 18 -2.31 -5.54 -15.07
CA ASP A 18 -1.75 -6.21 -16.26
C ASP A 18 -2.57 -7.42 -16.71
N SER A 19 -3.30 -8.08 -15.79
CA SER A 19 -4.18 -9.21 -16.09
C SER A 19 -5.41 -8.82 -16.91
N ILE A 20 -5.72 -7.51 -17.00
CA ILE A 20 -6.84 -6.95 -17.76
C ILE A 20 -6.38 -5.99 -18.85
N LEU A 21 -5.08 -5.95 -19.18
CA LEU A 21 -4.55 -5.17 -20.31
C LEU A 21 -4.16 -6.08 -21.48
N ASN A 22 -4.17 -5.48 -22.67
CA ASN A 22 -3.54 -6.03 -23.86
C ASN A 22 -2.02 -5.91 -23.73
N THR A 23 -1.30 -7.01 -23.90
CA THR A 23 0.18 -7.05 -23.82
C THR A 23 0.85 -6.14 -24.85
N ASP A 24 0.22 -5.97 -26.01
CA ASP A 24 0.87 -5.37 -27.18
C ASP A 24 0.84 -3.84 -27.14
N ASN A 25 -0.21 -3.25 -26.56
CA ASN A 25 -0.43 -1.79 -26.57
C ASN A 25 -0.81 -1.20 -25.20
N GLY A 26 -0.93 -2.01 -24.15
CA GLY A 26 -1.26 -1.55 -22.81
C GLY A 26 -2.68 -0.99 -22.64
N THR A 27 -3.56 -1.17 -23.63
CA THR A 27 -4.97 -0.75 -23.51
C THR A 27 -5.79 -1.78 -22.76
N LEU A 28 -6.93 -1.37 -22.23
CA LEU A 28 -7.84 -2.25 -21.50
C LEU A 28 -8.37 -3.37 -22.41
N ASP A 29 -8.18 -4.61 -21.99
CA ASP A 29 -8.78 -5.80 -22.60
C ASP A 29 -10.13 -6.06 -21.91
N GLU A 30 -11.20 -5.55 -22.52
CA GLU A 30 -12.55 -5.67 -21.97
C GLU A 30 -13.03 -7.13 -21.87
N ALA A 31 -12.52 -8.05 -22.71
CA ALA A 31 -12.92 -9.44 -22.66
C ALA A 31 -12.31 -10.15 -21.43
N LYS A 32 -11.03 -9.89 -21.15
CA LYS A 32 -10.39 -10.35 -19.90
C LYS A 32 -11.04 -9.72 -18.68
N LEU A 33 -11.26 -8.41 -18.70
CA LEU A 33 -11.95 -7.71 -17.62
C LEU A 33 -13.33 -8.31 -17.34
N ARG A 34 -14.14 -8.53 -18.38
CA ARG A 34 -15.48 -9.13 -18.23
C ARG A 34 -15.43 -10.55 -17.67
N THR A 35 -14.35 -11.29 -17.91
CA THR A 35 -14.13 -12.60 -17.28
C THR A 35 -13.97 -12.47 -15.77
N PHE A 36 -13.10 -11.58 -15.29
CA PHE A 36 -12.95 -11.31 -13.86
C PHE A 36 -14.21 -10.69 -13.23
N ALA A 37 -14.91 -9.82 -13.95
CA ALA A 37 -16.16 -9.21 -13.51
C ALA A 37 -17.27 -10.26 -13.25
N LYS A 38 -17.37 -11.28 -14.11
CA LYS A 38 -18.28 -12.43 -13.90
C LYS A 38 -17.93 -13.26 -12.66
N HIS A 39 -16.65 -13.30 -12.30
CA HIS A 39 -16.17 -13.87 -11.03
C HIS A 39 -16.37 -12.93 -9.83
N LYS A 40 -17.02 -11.77 -10.02
CA LYS A 40 -17.38 -10.82 -8.97
C LYS A 40 -16.17 -10.21 -8.26
N VAL A 41 -15.02 -10.14 -8.94
CA VAL A 41 -13.77 -9.57 -8.41
C VAL A 41 -14.03 -8.20 -7.79
N GLY A 42 -13.58 -8.03 -6.54
CA GLY A 42 -13.90 -6.85 -5.73
C GLY A 42 -12.91 -5.71 -5.86
N SER A 43 -11.71 -5.97 -6.34
CA SER A 43 -10.65 -4.97 -6.38
C SER A 43 -9.66 -5.22 -7.52
N TYR A 44 -9.07 -4.13 -8.00
CA TYR A 44 -7.92 -4.16 -8.90
C TYR A 44 -6.81 -3.31 -8.31
N LEU A 45 -5.57 -3.54 -8.74
CA LEU A 45 -4.44 -2.77 -8.24
C LEU A 45 -3.34 -2.51 -9.28
N ASN A 46 -2.34 -1.76 -8.79
CA ASN A 46 -1.03 -1.54 -9.38
C ASN A 46 -1.03 -0.57 -10.56
N SER A 47 0.16 -0.08 -10.89
CA SER A 47 0.40 0.67 -12.12
C SER A 47 0.80 -0.28 -13.23
N PRO A 48 0.28 -0.12 -14.46
CA PRO A 48 0.81 -0.87 -15.59
C PRO A 48 2.25 -0.49 -15.92
N PHE A 49 2.80 0.57 -15.32
CA PHE A 49 4.18 1.02 -15.52
C PHE A 49 5.12 0.57 -14.39
N ALA A 50 4.67 -0.29 -13.47
CA ALA A 50 5.51 -0.79 -12.38
C ALA A 50 6.73 -1.57 -12.87
N GLY A 51 6.65 -2.18 -14.06
CA GLY A 51 7.76 -2.87 -14.73
C GLY A 51 8.63 -1.99 -15.62
N GLY A 52 8.47 -0.66 -15.59
CA GLY A 52 9.16 0.29 -16.45
C GLY A 52 8.28 0.87 -17.55
N ASP A 53 8.91 1.44 -18.57
CA ASP A 53 8.20 2.11 -19.66
C ASP A 53 7.38 1.12 -20.50
N LYS A 54 6.22 1.58 -20.97
CA LYS A 54 5.41 0.87 -21.95
C LYS A 54 5.20 1.78 -23.15
N ASN A 55 5.82 1.44 -24.27
CA ASN A 55 5.73 2.20 -25.53
C ASN A 55 6.13 3.68 -25.35
N GLY A 56 7.21 3.95 -24.59
CA GLY A 56 7.71 5.31 -24.36
C GLY A 56 6.88 6.14 -23.37
N LYS A 57 5.92 5.52 -22.66
CA LYS A 57 5.21 6.13 -21.53
C LYS A 57 5.65 5.50 -20.20
N TYR A 58 5.79 6.34 -19.18
CA TYR A 58 6.18 5.95 -17.82
C TYR A 58 5.04 6.09 -16.80
N GLY A 59 3.88 6.54 -17.24
CA GLY A 59 2.74 6.85 -16.38
C GLY A 59 1.52 7.26 -17.19
N TRP A 60 0.39 7.30 -16.50
CA TRP A 60 -0.84 7.91 -16.98
C TRP A 60 -1.10 9.22 -16.21
N THR A 61 -1.65 10.22 -16.90
CA THR A 61 -2.19 11.41 -16.23
C THR A 61 -3.40 11.03 -15.37
N ALA A 62 -3.82 11.92 -14.46
CA ALA A 62 -5.04 11.71 -13.67
C ALA A 62 -6.26 11.46 -14.58
N GLU A 63 -6.40 12.19 -15.69
CA GLU A 63 -7.49 11.98 -16.67
C GLU A 63 -7.45 10.60 -17.33
N GLU A 64 -6.26 10.13 -17.74
CA GLU A 64 -6.09 8.81 -18.35
C GLU A 64 -6.43 7.70 -17.35
N TRP A 65 -5.95 7.82 -16.10
CA TRP A 65 -6.32 6.92 -15.01
C TRP A 65 -7.83 6.87 -14.78
N ARG A 66 -8.48 8.03 -14.65
CA ARG A 66 -9.92 8.13 -14.45
C ARG A 66 -10.70 7.47 -15.57
N LYS A 67 -10.29 7.66 -16.83
CA LYS A 67 -10.93 7.03 -17.99
C LYS A 67 -10.87 5.52 -17.92
N VAL A 68 -9.72 4.95 -17.58
CA VAL A 68 -9.53 3.49 -17.44
C VAL A 68 -10.35 2.95 -16.27
N ILE A 69 -10.25 3.58 -15.08
CA ILE A 69 -10.98 3.13 -13.88
C ILE A 69 -12.49 3.24 -14.08
N THR A 70 -12.98 4.29 -14.74
CA THR A 70 -14.41 4.44 -15.10
C THR A 70 -14.86 3.24 -15.93
N ARG A 71 -14.09 2.84 -16.94
CA ARG A 71 -14.44 1.69 -17.78
C ARG A 71 -14.40 0.37 -17.00
N ILE A 72 -13.45 0.22 -16.07
CA ILE A 72 -13.40 -0.93 -15.15
C ILE A 72 -14.64 -0.99 -14.26
N GLN A 73 -15.05 0.15 -13.67
CA GLN A 73 -16.24 0.23 -12.83
C GLN A 73 -17.50 -0.15 -13.59
N GLU A 74 -17.73 0.43 -14.77
CA GLU A 74 -18.89 0.15 -15.62
C GLU A 74 -19.05 -1.35 -15.89
N ILE A 75 -18.02 -1.98 -16.47
CA ILE A 75 -18.07 -3.41 -16.83
C ILE A 75 -18.20 -4.28 -15.58
N SER A 76 -17.51 -3.92 -14.50
CA SER A 76 -17.57 -4.69 -13.25
C SER A 76 -18.97 -4.65 -12.64
N MET A 77 -19.57 -3.47 -12.54
CA MET A 77 -20.90 -3.24 -11.96
C MET A 77 -22.02 -3.85 -12.81
N GLU A 78 -21.89 -3.84 -14.14
CA GLU A 78 -22.80 -4.56 -15.06
C GLU A 78 -22.88 -6.06 -14.73
N GLU A 79 -21.74 -6.70 -14.48
CA GLU A 79 -21.65 -8.15 -14.34
C GLU A 79 -21.81 -8.62 -12.90
N ASN A 80 -21.50 -7.79 -11.90
CA ASN A 80 -21.38 -8.21 -10.50
C ASN A 80 -22.54 -7.81 -9.58
N GLY A 81 -23.67 -7.36 -10.15
CA GLY A 81 -24.85 -6.95 -9.39
C GLY A 81 -24.80 -5.51 -8.87
N GLY A 82 -23.99 -4.65 -9.49
CA GLY A 82 -23.89 -3.23 -9.14
C GLY A 82 -22.95 -2.93 -7.98
N HIS A 83 -22.05 -3.84 -7.61
CA HIS A 83 -21.05 -3.60 -6.57
C HIS A 83 -19.82 -2.91 -7.18
N PRO A 84 -19.45 -1.69 -6.77
CA PRO A 84 -18.27 -1.01 -7.30
C PRO A 84 -17.01 -1.77 -6.89
N ILE A 85 -16.00 -1.75 -7.75
CA ILE A 85 -14.66 -2.19 -7.34
C ILE A 85 -14.02 -1.11 -6.45
N ILE A 86 -12.96 -1.49 -5.74
CA ILE A 86 -12.02 -0.53 -5.17
C ILE A 86 -10.67 -0.71 -5.84
N TYR A 87 -10.04 0.40 -6.24
CA TYR A 87 -8.73 0.37 -6.90
C TYR A 87 -7.63 0.74 -5.92
N GLY A 88 -6.58 -0.09 -5.83
CA GLY A 88 -5.43 0.10 -4.95
C GLY A 88 -4.15 0.48 -5.70
N LEU A 89 -3.35 1.38 -5.14
CA LEU A 89 -2.09 1.82 -5.75
C LEU A 89 -1.05 2.15 -4.69
N ASP A 90 0.21 1.81 -4.95
CA ASP A 90 1.33 2.25 -4.13
C ASP A 90 1.57 3.75 -4.32
N SER A 91 1.07 4.54 -3.37
CA SER A 91 1.27 5.98 -3.25
C SER A 91 2.04 6.27 -1.96
N VAL A 92 3.32 5.86 -1.93
CA VAL A 92 4.14 5.79 -0.71
C VAL A 92 4.71 7.15 -0.28
N HIS A 93 5.12 7.97 -1.26
CA HIS A 93 5.76 9.27 -1.04
C HIS A 93 5.19 10.33 -1.99
N GLY A 94 3.87 10.35 -2.13
CA GLY A 94 3.14 11.00 -3.22
C GLY A 94 2.48 9.97 -4.13
N ALA A 95 1.63 10.45 -5.06
CA ALA A 95 0.98 9.59 -6.04
C ALA A 95 1.93 9.22 -7.19
N GLY A 96 2.97 8.45 -6.87
CA GLY A 96 4.13 8.17 -7.74
C GLY A 96 3.84 7.62 -9.13
N TYR A 97 2.70 6.95 -9.29
CA TYR A 97 2.27 6.39 -10.57
C TYR A 97 1.26 7.26 -11.35
N VAL A 98 1.02 8.49 -10.88
CA VAL A 98 0.19 9.49 -11.56
C VAL A 98 1.12 10.56 -12.13
N THR A 99 1.16 10.67 -13.46
CA THR A 99 2.01 11.66 -14.13
C THR A 99 1.62 13.07 -13.69
N ASN A 100 2.63 13.90 -13.42
CA ASN A 100 2.53 15.27 -12.90
C ASN A 100 2.01 15.40 -11.45
N ALA A 101 1.83 14.30 -10.71
CA ALA A 101 1.55 14.38 -9.29
C ALA A 101 2.79 14.83 -8.48
N VAL A 102 2.55 15.33 -7.27
CA VAL A 102 3.63 15.74 -6.36
C VAL A 102 4.36 14.51 -5.82
N ILE A 103 5.69 14.53 -5.89
CA ILE A 103 6.58 13.52 -5.31
C ILE A 103 7.35 14.13 -4.16
N PHE A 104 7.29 13.50 -3.00
CA PHE A 104 8.01 13.90 -1.79
C PHE A 104 9.30 13.07 -1.63
N GLY A 105 10.15 13.48 -0.68
CA GLY A 105 11.18 12.59 -0.15
C GLY A 105 10.54 11.32 0.43
N GLN A 106 11.33 10.25 0.55
CA GLN A 106 10.84 9.00 1.11
C GLN A 106 10.49 9.17 2.59
N GLN A 107 9.76 8.22 3.17
CA GLN A 107 9.31 8.33 4.56
C GLN A 107 10.49 8.53 5.55
N ILE A 108 11.69 8.01 5.24
CA ILE A 108 12.87 8.24 6.09
C ILE A 108 13.27 9.72 6.15
N ASN A 109 13.09 10.46 5.05
CA ASN A 109 13.26 11.91 5.01
C ASN A 109 12.19 12.60 5.85
N GLY A 110 10.94 12.13 5.77
CA GLY A 110 9.85 12.59 6.63
C GLY A 110 10.16 12.42 8.12
N GLY A 111 10.69 11.26 8.50
CA GLY A 111 11.14 10.97 9.87
C GLY A 111 12.27 11.90 10.32
N ALA A 112 13.26 12.12 9.46
CA ALA A 112 14.39 13.01 9.73
C ALA A 112 14.01 14.49 9.94
N THR A 113 12.81 14.91 9.53
CA THR A 113 12.33 16.26 9.79
C THR A 113 11.89 16.50 11.23
N PHE A 114 11.56 15.43 11.97
CA PHE A 114 10.90 15.51 13.28
C PHE A 114 9.65 16.43 13.29
N ASN A 115 9.02 16.63 12.12
CA ASN A 115 7.89 17.52 11.94
C ASN A 115 6.63 16.74 11.50
N PRO A 116 5.75 16.34 12.45
CA PRO A 116 4.53 15.62 12.12
C PRO A 116 3.54 16.45 11.29
N ASP A 117 3.52 17.77 11.40
CA ASP A 117 2.62 18.62 10.60
C ASP A 117 3.01 18.57 9.12
N LEU A 118 4.31 18.56 8.81
CA LEU A 118 4.80 18.36 7.45
C LEU A 118 4.43 16.97 6.91
N VAL A 119 4.54 15.93 7.73
CA VAL A 119 4.17 14.56 7.36
C VAL A 119 2.66 14.40 7.16
N TYR A 120 1.84 15.14 7.92
CA TYR A 120 0.40 15.24 7.67
C TYR A 120 0.12 15.87 6.31
N GLU A 121 0.77 16.99 5.96
CA GLU A 121 0.61 17.65 4.66
C GLU A 121 1.09 16.77 3.49
N MET A 122 2.20 16.04 3.66
CA MET A 122 2.65 15.02 2.72
C MET A 122 1.57 13.96 2.48
N GLY A 123 0.97 13.44 3.56
CA GLY A 123 -0.15 12.50 3.48
C GLY A 123 -1.37 13.10 2.78
N ARG A 124 -1.73 14.34 3.11
CA ARG A 124 -2.89 15.05 2.55
C ARG A 124 -2.78 15.22 1.04
N ILE A 125 -1.62 15.66 0.56
CA ILE A 125 -1.35 15.84 -0.88
C ILE A 125 -1.32 14.48 -1.59
N THR A 126 -0.66 13.48 -0.98
CA THR A 126 -0.66 12.10 -1.49
C THR A 126 -2.08 11.59 -1.67
N GLY A 127 -2.91 11.67 -0.62
CA GLY A 127 -4.29 11.21 -0.67
C GLY A 127 -5.12 11.92 -1.73
N ARG A 128 -4.95 13.25 -1.89
CA ARG A 128 -5.63 14.04 -2.92
C ARG A 128 -5.24 13.60 -4.33
N ASP A 129 -3.94 13.52 -4.63
CA ASP A 129 -3.46 13.20 -5.98
C ASP A 129 -3.83 11.77 -6.39
N THR A 130 -3.82 10.83 -5.43
CA THR A 130 -4.28 9.46 -5.66
C THR A 130 -5.77 9.44 -6.05
N VAL A 131 -6.65 10.15 -5.34
CA VAL A 131 -8.08 10.19 -5.68
C VAL A 131 -8.40 11.06 -6.89
N ALA A 132 -7.55 12.04 -7.23
CA ALA A 132 -7.66 12.78 -8.49
C ALA A 132 -7.62 11.81 -9.68
N ALA A 133 -6.73 10.81 -9.65
CA ALA A 133 -6.67 9.72 -10.62
C ALA A 133 -7.85 8.72 -10.54
N GLY A 134 -8.79 8.88 -9.61
CA GLY A 134 -9.90 7.95 -9.38
C GLY A 134 -9.53 6.72 -8.57
N VAL A 135 -8.34 6.71 -7.95
CA VAL A 135 -7.88 5.64 -7.07
C VAL A 135 -8.25 5.98 -5.62
N SER A 136 -9.01 5.10 -4.96
CA SER A 136 -9.54 5.36 -3.61
C SER A 136 -8.82 4.60 -2.50
N TRP A 137 -7.71 3.92 -2.81
CA TRP A 137 -6.96 3.14 -1.84
C TRP A 137 -5.45 3.27 -2.06
N ALA A 138 -4.78 3.95 -1.14
CA ALA A 138 -3.34 4.12 -1.15
C ALA A 138 -2.68 3.04 -0.27
N PHE A 139 -1.73 2.28 -0.84
CA PHE A 139 -0.92 1.32 -0.09
C PHE A 139 0.22 2.02 0.66
N ALA A 140 -0.14 2.90 1.58
CA ALA A 140 0.76 3.66 2.43
C ALA A 140 0.05 4.04 3.74
N PRO A 141 0.78 4.26 4.84
CA PRO A 141 2.26 4.29 4.97
C PRO A 141 2.91 2.93 5.29
N ILE A 142 4.23 2.85 5.11
CA ILE A 142 5.07 1.81 5.73
C ILE A 142 5.39 2.24 7.17
N LEU A 143 5.08 1.39 8.16
CA LEU A 143 5.21 1.64 9.60
C LEU A 143 6.15 0.65 10.32
N GLU A 144 6.93 -0.09 9.54
CA GLU A 144 7.96 -0.98 10.07
C GLU A 144 9.10 -0.18 10.73
N ILE A 145 9.78 -0.83 11.68
CA ILE A 145 10.93 -0.25 12.40
C ILE A 145 12.22 -0.71 11.74
N SER A 146 12.94 0.19 11.07
CA SER A 146 14.18 -0.17 10.38
C SER A 146 15.30 -0.50 11.38
N GLN A 147 15.48 -1.78 11.71
CA GLN A 147 16.53 -2.24 12.63
C GLN A 147 17.81 -2.72 11.93
N ASN A 148 17.70 -3.11 10.66
CA ASN A 148 18.85 -3.52 9.87
C ASN A 148 19.00 -2.59 8.64
N PRO A 149 20.01 -1.69 8.62
CA PRO A 149 20.18 -0.75 7.51
C PRO A 149 20.58 -1.44 6.19
N LEU A 150 20.95 -2.72 6.21
CA LEU A 150 21.17 -3.52 5.00
C LEU A 150 19.85 -3.91 4.32
N TRP A 151 18.72 -3.76 5.00
CA TRP A 151 17.43 -4.03 4.40
C TRP A 151 17.12 -3.02 3.30
N ALA A 152 16.89 -3.53 2.09
CA ALA A 152 16.72 -2.73 0.88
C ALA A 152 15.58 -1.71 0.97
N ARG A 153 14.59 -1.93 1.85
CA ARG A 153 13.42 -1.07 2.03
C ARG A 153 13.52 -0.13 3.23
N THR A 154 14.71 0.04 3.81
CA THR A 154 14.97 0.95 4.94
C THR A 154 14.43 2.36 4.68
N PHE A 155 14.63 2.88 3.46
CA PHE A 155 14.20 4.23 3.07
C PHE A 155 12.68 4.42 3.10
N GLU A 156 11.90 3.35 2.99
CA GLU A 156 10.44 3.40 3.05
C GLU A 156 9.92 3.59 4.48
N THR A 157 10.75 3.44 5.51
CA THR A 157 10.32 3.60 6.91
C THR A 157 10.53 5.02 7.42
N PHE A 158 9.88 5.42 8.51
CA PHE A 158 10.18 6.69 9.21
C PHE A 158 11.44 6.61 10.10
N GLY A 159 12.16 5.49 10.12
CA GLY A 159 13.37 5.29 10.92
C GLY A 159 13.32 4.09 11.85
N GLU A 160 14.16 4.10 12.88
CA GLU A 160 14.41 2.97 13.80
C GLU A 160 13.72 3.10 15.18
N ASP A 161 13.12 4.25 15.48
CA ASP A 161 12.52 4.52 16.79
C ASP A 161 10.99 4.32 16.80
N PRO A 162 10.44 3.40 17.61
CA PRO A 162 9.01 3.15 17.66
C PRO A 162 8.16 4.37 17.98
N TYR A 163 8.66 5.31 18.78
CA TYR A 163 7.90 6.52 19.13
C TYR A 163 7.81 7.48 17.95
N LEU A 164 8.93 7.78 17.29
CA LEU A 164 8.98 8.60 16.08
C LEU A 164 8.08 8.03 14.98
N VAL A 165 8.21 6.73 14.69
CA VAL A 165 7.39 6.09 13.66
C VAL A 165 5.90 6.11 14.04
N SER A 166 5.56 6.00 15.33
CA SER A 166 4.17 6.15 15.80
C SER A 166 3.60 7.55 15.58
N VAL A 167 4.39 8.60 15.88
CA VAL A 167 3.99 10.00 15.70
C VAL A 167 3.80 10.32 14.22
N MET A 168 4.76 9.92 13.38
CA MET A 168 4.68 10.13 11.92
C MET A 168 3.58 9.29 11.27
N GLY A 169 3.37 8.07 11.77
CA GLY A 169 2.32 7.16 11.32
C GLY A 169 0.90 7.68 11.57
N ASP A 170 0.64 8.25 12.76
CA ASP A 170 -0.66 8.93 13.02
C ASP A 170 -0.86 10.11 12.07
N ALA A 171 0.15 10.97 11.92
CA ALA A 171 0.09 12.16 11.06
C ALA A 171 -0.21 11.82 9.59
N VAL A 172 0.57 10.92 8.98
CA VAL A 172 0.41 10.58 7.56
C VAL A 172 -0.91 9.85 7.28
N VAL A 173 -1.37 8.98 8.19
CA VAL A 173 -2.68 8.30 8.05
C VAL A 173 -3.82 9.31 8.06
N ARG A 174 -3.81 10.27 8.99
CA ARG A 174 -4.81 11.34 9.03
C ARG A 174 -4.76 12.20 7.76
N GLY A 175 -3.56 12.51 7.29
CA GLY A 175 -3.34 13.25 6.04
C GLY A 175 -3.96 12.52 4.84
N ILE A 176 -3.55 11.27 4.57
CA ILE A 176 -4.02 10.48 3.43
C ILE A 176 -5.55 10.40 3.39
N GLN A 177 -6.19 10.23 4.56
CA GLN A 177 -7.64 10.05 4.65
C GLN A 177 -8.43 11.35 4.82
N SER A 178 -7.79 12.53 4.84
CA SER A 178 -8.45 13.80 5.19
C SER A 178 -9.47 14.27 4.16
N ASN A 179 -9.38 13.79 2.92
CA ASN A 179 -10.29 14.14 1.82
C ASN A 179 -11.55 13.25 1.76
N ASN A 180 -11.67 12.24 2.64
CA ASN A 180 -12.74 11.23 2.65
C ASN A 180 -12.91 10.42 1.35
N GLY A 181 -11.98 10.50 0.41
CA GLY A 181 -11.97 9.78 -0.87
C GLY A 181 -10.85 8.75 -1.02
N THR A 182 -9.88 8.75 -0.10
CA THR A 182 -8.73 7.83 -0.10
C THR A 182 -8.62 7.06 1.22
N ALA A 183 -8.55 5.74 1.16
CA ALA A 183 -8.21 4.88 2.29
C ALA A 183 -6.69 4.73 2.39
N ALA A 184 -6.14 4.87 3.60
CA ALA A 184 -4.75 4.53 3.91
C ALA A 184 -4.62 3.04 4.28
N CYS A 185 -3.43 2.48 4.05
CA CYS A 185 -3.08 1.10 4.35
C CYS A 185 -1.79 1.02 5.15
N MET A 186 -1.88 0.70 6.44
CA MET A 186 -0.69 0.47 7.25
C MET A 186 0.02 -0.82 6.80
N LYS A 187 1.30 -0.73 6.47
CA LYS A 187 2.08 -1.88 5.98
C LYS A 187 3.52 -1.89 6.51
N HIS A 188 4.25 -2.98 6.44
CA HIS A 188 3.72 -4.34 6.30
C HIS A 188 3.51 -4.87 7.71
N PHE A 189 2.41 -5.56 7.98
CA PHE A 189 2.09 -6.03 9.32
C PHE A 189 2.49 -7.51 9.44
N ILE A 190 3.62 -7.89 10.04
CA ILE A 190 4.52 -7.08 10.88
C ILE A 190 5.91 -7.73 11.04
N GLY A 191 6.92 -6.94 11.45
CA GLY A 191 8.24 -7.43 11.84
C GLY A 191 9.15 -7.73 10.65
N TYR A 192 8.76 -7.28 9.46
CA TYR A 192 9.41 -7.53 8.18
C TYR A 192 10.81 -6.92 8.11
N SER A 193 11.00 -5.76 8.73
CA SER A 193 12.26 -5.01 8.71
C SER A 193 13.35 -5.54 9.63
N LYS A 194 13.05 -6.51 10.52
CA LYS A 194 14.04 -7.15 11.41
C LYS A 194 14.84 -8.24 10.68
N THR A 195 15.17 -8.02 9.41
CA THR A 195 15.87 -9.02 8.60
C THR A 195 17.22 -9.32 9.25
N PRO A 196 17.54 -10.58 9.60
CA PRO A 196 18.81 -10.91 10.24
C PRO A 196 20.00 -10.72 9.30
N THR A 197 19.80 -10.82 7.98
CA THR A 197 20.89 -10.71 6.98
C THR A 197 20.84 -9.42 6.15
N GLY A 198 19.76 -8.64 6.23
CA GLY A 198 19.49 -7.52 5.32
C GLY A 198 18.70 -7.95 4.08
N HIS A 199 18.61 -9.24 3.78
CA HIS A 199 17.84 -9.69 2.63
C HIS A 199 16.34 -9.52 2.84
N ASP A 200 15.69 -9.06 1.78
CA ASP A 200 14.26 -8.90 1.78
C ASP A 200 13.55 -10.26 1.92
N LYS A 201 12.46 -10.28 2.69
CA LYS A 201 11.59 -11.46 2.97
C LYS A 201 12.25 -12.56 3.81
N ASP A 202 13.38 -12.27 4.45
CA ASP A 202 13.98 -13.17 5.43
C ASP A 202 13.00 -13.56 6.55
N GLY A 203 13.07 -14.81 6.99
CA GLY A 203 12.45 -15.21 8.24
C GLY A 203 13.10 -14.50 9.42
N VAL A 204 12.29 -14.04 10.38
CA VAL A 204 12.76 -13.29 11.55
C VAL A 204 12.52 -14.07 12.83
N THR A 205 13.38 -13.83 13.82
CA THR A 205 13.17 -14.30 15.20
C THR A 205 12.82 -13.11 16.09
N LEU A 206 11.63 -13.16 16.69
CA LEU A 206 11.07 -12.09 17.51
C LEU A 206 10.53 -12.67 18.81
N SER A 207 10.95 -12.09 19.93
CA SER A 207 10.26 -12.32 21.19
C SER A 207 8.91 -11.59 21.18
N ASP A 208 7.95 -12.06 21.96
CA ASP A 208 6.67 -11.35 22.11
C ASP A 208 6.88 -9.97 22.73
N PHE A 209 7.90 -9.81 23.58
CA PHE A 209 8.29 -8.52 24.12
C PHE A 209 8.72 -7.56 23.00
N ASP A 210 9.62 -8.00 22.11
CA ASP A 210 10.11 -7.16 21.01
C ASP A 210 8.97 -6.78 20.07
N LEU A 211 8.17 -7.78 19.68
CA LEU A 211 7.02 -7.60 18.80
C LEU A 211 6.06 -6.54 19.34
N LEU A 212 5.63 -6.69 20.60
CA LEU A 212 4.62 -5.83 21.21
C LEU A 212 5.14 -4.44 21.59
N ASN A 213 6.42 -4.30 21.93
CA ASN A 213 6.97 -3.02 22.42
C ASN A 213 7.71 -2.20 21.35
N TYR A 214 8.21 -2.82 20.27
CA TYR A 214 8.90 -2.09 19.20
C TYR A 214 8.11 -2.04 17.92
N PHE A 215 7.58 -3.18 17.45
CA PHE A 215 6.96 -3.23 16.12
C PHE A 215 5.49 -2.86 16.13
N VAL A 216 4.71 -3.29 17.13
CA VAL A 216 3.27 -3.01 17.21
C VAL A 216 2.89 -1.53 17.45
N PRO A 217 3.64 -0.71 18.23
CA PRO A 217 3.20 0.65 18.57
C PRO A 217 2.85 1.55 17.37
N PRO A 218 3.63 1.60 16.27
CA PRO A 218 3.26 2.39 15.10
C PRO A 218 1.94 1.97 14.45
N PHE A 219 1.69 0.66 14.34
CA PHE A 219 0.41 0.16 13.81
C PHE A 219 -0.74 0.48 14.76
N MET A 220 -0.53 0.44 16.07
CA MET A 220 -1.54 0.89 17.04
C MET A 220 -1.82 2.39 16.93
N ALA A 221 -0.81 3.22 16.63
CA ALA A 221 -1.01 4.63 16.36
C ALA A 221 -1.88 4.82 15.09
N ALA A 222 -1.59 4.08 14.02
CA ALA A 222 -2.41 4.11 12.80
C ALA A 222 -3.86 3.63 13.03
N VAL A 223 -4.08 2.59 13.85
CA VAL A 223 -5.43 2.15 14.25
C VAL A 223 -6.16 3.26 15.00
N LYS A 224 -5.50 3.94 15.94
CA LYS A 224 -6.08 5.09 16.67
C LYS A 224 -6.33 6.31 15.77
N ALA A 225 -5.52 6.48 14.72
CA ALA A 225 -5.71 7.49 13.68
C ALA A 225 -6.90 7.16 12.74
N GLY A 226 -7.43 5.94 12.82
CA GLY A 226 -8.56 5.50 12.02
C GLY A 226 -8.18 4.97 10.64
N VAL A 227 -6.98 4.39 10.48
CA VAL A 227 -6.54 3.73 9.23
C VAL A 227 -7.61 2.74 8.75
N MET A 228 -7.92 2.74 7.46
CA MET A 228 -9.01 1.92 6.92
C MET A 228 -8.58 0.50 6.55
N SER A 229 -7.29 0.28 6.24
CA SER A 229 -6.78 -1.05 5.92
C SER A 229 -5.38 -1.32 6.48
N ALA A 230 -5.00 -2.60 6.48
CA ALA A 230 -3.67 -3.09 6.79
C ALA A 230 -3.25 -4.10 5.73
N MET A 231 -1.97 -4.10 5.37
CA MET A 231 -1.35 -5.12 4.53
C MET A 231 -0.43 -5.93 5.43
N GLU A 232 -0.55 -7.24 5.39
CA GLU A 232 0.35 -8.18 6.07
C GLU A 232 1.77 -8.14 5.48
N SER A 233 2.70 -8.90 6.06
CA SER A 233 4.09 -8.97 5.63
C SER A 233 4.47 -10.30 4.99
N TYR A 234 5.48 -10.25 4.10
CA TYR A 234 6.04 -11.40 3.39
C TYR A 234 6.80 -12.40 4.27
N ASN A 235 7.27 -11.98 5.44
CA ASN A 235 8.19 -12.76 6.24
C ASN A 235 7.49 -13.88 7.04
N SER A 236 8.31 -14.76 7.62
CA SER A 236 7.88 -15.63 8.71
C SER A 236 8.40 -15.08 10.04
N ILE A 237 7.60 -15.22 11.10
CA ILE A 237 8.01 -14.90 12.47
C ILE A 237 8.14 -16.21 13.23
N ASN A 238 9.34 -16.49 13.75
CA ASN A 238 9.66 -17.72 14.48
C ASN A 238 9.26 -18.99 13.70
N GLY A 239 9.47 -18.98 12.38
CA GLY A 239 9.17 -20.10 11.48
C GLY A 239 7.72 -20.20 11.01
N VAL A 240 6.83 -19.29 11.42
CA VAL A 240 5.42 -19.26 10.95
C VAL A 240 5.23 -18.10 9.97
N PRO A 241 4.90 -18.37 8.68
CA PRO A 241 4.57 -17.32 7.71
C PRO A 241 3.41 -16.45 8.18
N VAL A 242 3.57 -15.12 8.13
CA VAL A 242 2.58 -14.18 8.69
C VAL A 242 1.22 -14.34 8.04
N VAL A 243 1.16 -14.51 6.71
CA VAL A 243 -0.07 -14.76 5.93
C VAL A 243 -0.89 -15.99 6.40
N SER A 244 -0.29 -16.90 7.18
CA SER A 244 -0.98 -18.05 7.78
C SER A 244 -1.00 -18.04 9.31
N SER A 245 -0.56 -16.97 9.95
CA SER A 245 -0.39 -16.91 11.40
C SER A 245 -1.69 -16.50 12.13
N PRO A 246 -2.38 -17.41 12.85
CA PRO A 246 -3.54 -17.03 13.67
C PRO A 246 -3.15 -16.07 14.80
N LYS A 247 -1.93 -16.20 15.33
CA LYS A 247 -1.42 -15.33 16.41
C LYS A 247 -1.38 -13.86 15.96
N ILE A 248 -0.93 -13.61 14.72
CA ILE A 248 -0.75 -12.25 14.18
C ILE A 248 -2.04 -11.76 13.51
N LEU A 249 -2.54 -12.49 12.51
CA LEU A 249 -3.62 -12.05 11.63
C LEU A 249 -5.03 -12.40 12.13
N ARG A 250 -5.18 -12.84 13.38
CA ARG A 250 -6.49 -13.01 14.03
C ARG A 250 -6.44 -12.53 15.47
N ASP A 251 -5.54 -13.07 16.28
CA ASP A 251 -5.52 -12.76 17.71
C ASP A 251 -4.97 -11.35 17.96
N LEU A 252 -3.75 -11.04 17.51
CA LEU A 252 -3.17 -9.70 17.67
C LEU A 252 -3.99 -8.63 16.93
N VAL A 253 -4.17 -8.75 15.62
CA VAL A 253 -4.81 -7.68 14.82
C VAL A 253 -6.28 -7.44 15.19
N ARG A 254 -7.08 -8.48 15.47
CA ARG A 254 -8.51 -8.31 15.76
C ARG A 254 -8.83 -8.19 17.24
N LYS A 255 -8.25 -9.04 18.09
CA LYS A 255 -8.63 -9.09 19.51
C LYS A 255 -7.83 -8.08 20.33
N ASP A 256 -6.51 -8.09 20.20
CA ASP A 256 -5.65 -7.27 21.06
C ASP A 256 -5.60 -5.81 20.59
N MET A 257 -5.50 -5.60 19.27
CA MET A 257 -5.47 -4.26 18.67
C MET A 257 -6.86 -3.68 18.39
N GLY A 258 -7.90 -4.53 18.31
CA GLY A 258 -9.27 -4.08 18.00
C GLY A 258 -9.45 -3.54 16.56
N PHE A 259 -8.61 -3.95 15.60
CA PHE A 259 -8.66 -3.40 14.25
C PHE A 259 -9.88 -3.90 13.47
N GLU A 260 -10.79 -2.98 13.12
CA GLU A 260 -12.02 -3.26 12.36
C GLU A 260 -11.91 -3.05 10.85
N GLY A 261 -10.78 -2.55 10.36
CA GLY A 261 -10.55 -2.27 8.94
C GLY A 261 -10.21 -3.52 8.12
N VAL A 262 -9.98 -3.33 6.82
CA VAL A 262 -9.68 -4.42 5.87
C VAL A 262 -8.25 -4.91 6.08
N VAL A 263 -8.03 -6.22 6.18
CA VAL A 263 -6.69 -6.82 6.09
C VAL A 263 -6.54 -7.45 4.71
N VAL A 264 -5.63 -6.93 3.90
CA VAL A 264 -5.31 -7.43 2.57
C VAL A 264 -3.99 -8.18 2.59
N THR A 265 -3.83 -9.15 1.69
CA THR A 265 -2.52 -9.74 1.46
C THR A 265 -1.61 -8.84 0.62
N ASP A 266 -0.31 -8.98 0.77
CA ASP A 266 0.70 -8.46 -0.14
C ASP A 266 0.77 -9.41 -1.35
N TRP A 267 1.66 -9.09 -2.27
CA TRP A 267 1.70 -9.67 -3.60
C TRP A 267 1.89 -11.18 -3.59
N ALA A 268 0.81 -11.90 -3.95
CA ALA A 268 0.77 -13.35 -4.05
C ALA A 268 1.08 -14.12 -2.75
N GLU A 269 0.88 -13.54 -1.58
CA GLU A 269 1.35 -14.13 -0.32
C GLU A 269 0.68 -15.45 0.07
N ILE A 270 -0.62 -15.63 -0.23
CA ILE A 270 -1.25 -16.95 -0.04
C ILE A 270 -0.55 -17.99 -0.91
N ASN A 271 -0.18 -17.64 -2.14
CA ASN A 271 0.53 -18.51 -3.05
C ASN A 271 1.96 -18.82 -2.54
N SER A 272 2.62 -17.87 -1.86
CA SER A 272 3.94 -18.03 -1.24
C SER A 272 4.00 -19.13 -0.18
N LEU A 273 2.88 -19.46 0.49
CA LEU A 273 2.81 -20.61 1.42
C LEU A 273 3.25 -21.93 0.76
N ASN A 274 3.00 -22.08 -0.54
CA ASN A 274 3.41 -23.24 -1.33
C ASN A 274 4.73 -23.00 -2.10
N ASP A 275 4.93 -21.83 -2.69
CA ASP A 275 6.06 -21.57 -3.60
C ASP A 275 7.34 -21.19 -2.88
N PHE A 276 7.23 -20.45 -1.78
CA PHE A 276 8.35 -19.83 -1.09
C PHE A 276 8.57 -20.44 0.28
N HIS A 277 7.56 -20.37 1.17
CA HIS A 277 7.67 -20.88 2.54
C HIS A 277 7.66 -22.41 2.63
N ARG A 278 7.14 -23.10 1.61
CA ARG A 278 7.04 -24.57 1.54
C ARG A 278 6.28 -25.21 2.72
N VAL A 279 5.29 -24.51 3.27
CA VAL A 279 4.45 -25.01 4.37
C VAL A 279 3.13 -25.63 3.90
N ALA A 280 2.67 -25.27 2.71
CA ALA A 280 1.50 -25.88 2.05
C ALA A 280 1.96 -26.78 0.89
N LYS A 281 1.32 -27.94 0.71
CA LYS A 281 1.62 -28.89 -0.37
C LYS A 281 1.05 -28.48 -1.72
N SER A 282 0.05 -27.59 -1.72
CA SER A 282 -0.59 -27.06 -2.92
C SER A 282 -1.19 -25.67 -2.68
N LYS A 283 -1.53 -24.96 -3.76
CA LYS A 283 -2.27 -23.69 -3.70
C LYS A 283 -3.64 -23.82 -3.03
N ALA A 284 -4.34 -24.93 -3.28
CA ALA A 284 -5.62 -25.22 -2.62
C ALA A 284 -5.45 -25.34 -1.10
N GLU A 285 -4.39 -26.01 -0.64
CA GLU A 285 -4.07 -26.11 0.79
C GLU A 285 -3.68 -24.75 1.36
N ALA A 286 -2.90 -23.95 0.63
CA ALA A 286 -2.51 -22.61 1.04
C ALA A 286 -3.73 -21.68 1.25
N VAL A 287 -4.66 -21.65 0.29
CA VAL A 287 -5.92 -20.90 0.41
C VAL A 287 -6.72 -21.37 1.61
N ARG A 288 -6.83 -22.69 1.82
CA ARG A 288 -7.49 -23.25 3.02
C ARG A 288 -6.81 -22.78 4.29
N MET A 289 -5.48 -22.86 4.39
CA MET A 289 -4.72 -22.43 5.58
C MET A 289 -5.00 -20.95 5.88
N ALA A 290 -4.81 -20.06 4.91
CA ALA A 290 -5.02 -18.63 5.08
C ALA A 290 -6.47 -18.32 5.53
N LEU A 291 -7.48 -18.85 4.85
CA LEU A 291 -8.89 -18.54 5.10
C LEU A 291 -9.49 -19.19 6.35
N THR A 292 -8.86 -20.24 6.89
CA THR A 292 -9.35 -20.96 8.07
C THR A 292 -8.60 -20.60 9.35
N GLN A 293 -7.34 -20.14 9.24
CA GLN A 293 -6.49 -19.82 10.38
C GLN A 293 -6.46 -18.33 10.70
N THR A 294 -6.66 -17.46 9.70
CA THR A 294 -6.52 -16.00 9.86
C THR A 294 -7.86 -15.27 9.71
N SER A 295 -7.80 -13.94 9.82
CA SER A 295 -8.90 -13.03 9.49
C SER A 295 -8.62 -12.16 8.26
N LEU A 296 -7.80 -12.68 7.33
CA LEU A 296 -7.56 -12.05 6.03
C LEU A 296 -8.88 -11.79 5.30
N ASP A 297 -9.05 -10.56 4.84
CA ASP A 297 -10.28 -10.12 4.20
C ASP A 297 -10.16 -10.13 2.68
N MET A 298 -9.00 -9.78 2.13
CA MET A 298 -8.78 -9.69 0.69
C MET A 298 -7.46 -10.33 0.31
N SER A 299 -7.46 -11.11 -0.77
CA SER A 299 -6.25 -11.69 -1.34
C SER A 299 -5.84 -10.94 -2.60
N MET A 300 -4.65 -10.39 -2.57
CA MET A 300 -3.91 -9.88 -3.73
C MET A 300 -3.36 -11.09 -4.51
N VAL A 301 -4.19 -11.63 -5.40
CA VAL A 301 -3.82 -12.72 -6.31
C VAL A 301 -3.60 -12.12 -7.69
N PRO A 302 -2.35 -11.75 -8.03
CA PRO A 302 -2.11 -10.76 -9.08
C PRO A 302 -2.56 -11.23 -10.47
N TYR A 303 -2.37 -12.51 -10.79
CA TYR A 303 -2.41 -12.99 -12.18
C TYR A 303 -3.58 -13.90 -12.53
N GLU A 304 -4.24 -14.51 -11.55
CA GLU A 304 -5.23 -15.57 -11.81
C GLU A 304 -6.40 -15.52 -10.84
N ALA A 305 -7.57 -15.95 -11.30
CA ALA A 305 -8.75 -16.14 -10.45
C ALA A 305 -8.70 -17.44 -9.61
N SER A 306 -7.55 -18.13 -9.55
CA SER A 306 -7.43 -19.46 -8.91
C SER A 306 -7.70 -19.44 -7.40
N PHE A 307 -7.57 -18.29 -6.74
CA PHE A 307 -8.04 -18.11 -5.36
C PHE A 307 -9.55 -18.37 -5.22
N ILE A 308 -10.35 -17.92 -6.17
CA ILE A 308 -11.81 -18.02 -6.13
C ILE A 308 -12.23 -19.49 -6.16
N ASP A 309 -11.69 -20.27 -7.11
CA ASP A 309 -12.01 -21.69 -7.24
C ASP A 309 -11.55 -22.50 -6.01
N ASN A 310 -10.35 -22.20 -5.50
CA ASN A 310 -9.83 -22.84 -4.30
C ASN A 310 -10.63 -22.47 -3.04
N ALA A 311 -11.11 -21.23 -2.92
CA ALA A 311 -11.96 -20.79 -1.83
C ALA A 311 -13.35 -21.45 -1.89
N LYS A 312 -13.94 -21.57 -3.08
CA LYS A 312 -15.20 -22.32 -3.28
C LYS A 312 -15.05 -23.79 -2.89
N LYS A 313 -13.96 -24.43 -3.34
CA LYS A 313 -13.65 -25.82 -2.97
C LYS A 313 -13.39 -26.00 -1.48
N MET A 314 -12.79 -25.01 -0.83
CA MET A 314 -12.60 -25.02 0.62
C MET A 314 -13.96 -25.00 1.33
N LEU A 315 -14.85 -24.08 0.96
CA LEU A 315 -16.18 -23.98 1.57
C LEU A 315 -17.08 -25.17 1.32
N SER A 316 -17.04 -25.77 0.13
CA SER A 316 -17.82 -26.98 -0.13
C SER A 316 -17.48 -28.13 0.82
N ASN A 317 -16.27 -28.12 1.38
CA ASN A 317 -15.81 -29.10 2.36
C ASN A 317 -15.85 -28.60 3.81
N HIS A 318 -16.01 -27.29 4.03
CA HIS A 318 -15.90 -26.62 5.34
C HIS A 318 -16.89 -25.45 5.46
N THR A 319 -18.19 -25.76 5.41
CA THR A 319 -19.28 -24.78 5.44
C THR A 319 -19.31 -23.93 6.72
N GLU A 320 -18.68 -24.39 7.80
CA GLU A 320 -18.57 -23.67 9.07
C GLU A 320 -17.82 -22.31 8.94
N TYR A 321 -17.08 -22.08 7.85
CA TYR A 321 -16.38 -20.82 7.60
C TYR A 321 -17.16 -19.79 6.78
N GLU A 322 -18.40 -20.08 6.36
CA GLU A 322 -19.21 -19.15 5.58
C GLU A 322 -19.42 -17.81 6.29
N GLU A 323 -19.83 -17.81 7.56
CA GLU A 323 -20.05 -16.56 8.31
C GLU A 323 -18.76 -15.76 8.51
N ARG A 324 -17.62 -16.44 8.66
CA ARG A 324 -16.31 -15.79 8.75
C ARG A 324 -15.95 -15.08 7.44
N LEU A 325 -16.20 -15.69 6.28
CA LEU A 325 -16.03 -15.02 4.97
C LEU A 325 -16.99 -13.82 4.82
N ARG A 326 -18.23 -13.96 5.28
CA ARG A 326 -19.19 -12.85 5.27
C ARG A 326 -18.72 -11.70 6.15
N GLU A 327 -18.12 -11.98 7.30
CA GLU A 327 -17.51 -10.97 8.16
C GLU A 327 -16.39 -10.20 7.45
N SER A 328 -15.53 -10.90 6.71
CA SER A 328 -14.49 -10.28 5.89
C SER A 328 -15.06 -9.34 4.83
N VAL A 329 -16.10 -9.79 4.12
CA VAL A 329 -16.74 -8.96 3.11
C VAL A 329 -17.51 -7.80 3.71
N ARG A 330 -18.09 -7.92 4.91
CA ARG A 330 -18.67 -6.77 5.63
C ARG A 330 -17.64 -5.65 5.83
N ARG A 331 -16.37 -5.97 6.13
CA ARG A 331 -15.29 -4.97 6.25
C ARG A 331 -14.95 -4.33 4.91
N ILE A 332 -14.82 -5.12 3.85
CA ILE A 332 -14.58 -4.64 2.48
C ILE A 332 -15.69 -3.69 2.03
N ILE A 333 -16.95 -4.10 2.17
CA ILE A 333 -18.10 -3.28 1.78
C ILE A 333 -18.22 -2.04 2.67
N LYS A 334 -17.95 -2.14 3.99
CA LYS A 334 -17.91 -0.98 4.90
C LYS A 334 -16.87 0.04 4.44
N MET A 335 -15.69 -0.39 3.98
CA MET A 335 -14.67 0.51 3.43
C MET A 335 -15.15 1.19 2.14
N LYS A 336 -15.72 0.43 1.20
CA LYS A 336 -16.29 0.99 -0.05
C LYS A 336 -17.40 2.01 0.20
N LEU A 337 -18.28 1.73 1.17
CA LEU A 337 -19.34 2.66 1.59
C LEU A 337 -18.77 3.94 2.23
N LYS A 338 -17.78 3.81 3.12
CA LYS A 338 -17.09 4.97 3.72
C LYS A 338 -16.44 5.89 2.69
N LEU A 339 -15.92 5.30 1.61
CA LEU A 339 -15.32 6.02 0.48
C LEU A 339 -16.35 6.54 -0.53
N GLY A 340 -17.66 6.31 -0.31
CA GLY A 340 -18.72 6.78 -1.20
C GLY A 340 -18.81 6.09 -2.56
N LEU A 341 -18.14 4.93 -2.75
CA LEU A 341 -17.98 4.32 -4.08
C LEU A 341 -19.30 3.80 -4.69
N TYR A 342 -20.33 3.56 -3.88
CA TYR A 342 -21.65 3.18 -4.39
C TYR A 342 -22.41 4.36 -4.99
N ASP A 343 -22.13 5.58 -4.50
CA ASP A 343 -22.77 6.81 -4.99
C ASP A 343 -21.95 7.43 -6.13
N THR A 344 -20.62 7.44 -5.98
CA THR A 344 -19.67 7.93 -6.98
C THR A 344 -18.55 6.90 -7.16
N PRO A 345 -18.68 5.97 -8.13
CA PRO A 345 -17.70 4.89 -8.32
C PRO A 345 -16.28 5.33 -8.66
N VAL A 346 -16.10 6.55 -9.18
CA VAL A 346 -14.79 7.16 -9.48
C VAL A 346 -14.74 8.56 -8.84
N PRO A 347 -14.50 8.67 -7.52
CA PRO A 347 -14.47 9.97 -6.83
C PRO A 347 -13.27 10.82 -7.23
N GLY A 348 -13.22 12.07 -6.79
CA GLY A 348 -12.04 12.94 -6.92
C GLY A 348 -11.89 13.73 -8.23
N ALA A 349 -12.93 13.79 -9.08
CA ALA A 349 -12.89 14.57 -10.33
C ALA A 349 -12.52 16.03 -10.09
N GLN A 350 -12.99 16.60 -8.99
CA GLN A 350 -12.72 17.98 -8.60
C GLN A 350 -11.23 18.27 -8.34
N HIS A 351 -10.43 17.24 -8.03
CA HIS A 351 -9.01 17.38 -7.71
C HIS A 351 -8.10 17.29 -8.94
N VAL A 352 -8.63 17.02 -10.14
CA VAL A 352 -7.84 16.91 -11.38
C VAL A 352 -7.25 18.26 -11.78
N ASP A 353 -8.06 19.33 -11.69
CA ASP A 353 -7.69 20.69 -12.09
C ASP A 353 -7.24 21.56 -10.91
N GLU A 354 -7.16 20.99 -9.70
CA GLU A 354 -6.74 21.71 -8.50
C GLU A 354 -5.23 21.96 -8.52
N ASP A 355 -4.85 23.10 -9.08
CA ASP A 355 -3.48 23.63 -8.98
C ASP A 355 -3.23 24.22 -7.59
N TRP A 356 -2.37 23.55 -6.81
CA TRP A 356 -1.98 24.00 -5.46
C TRP A 356 -0.64 24.74 -5.42
N SER A 357 -0.01 25.05 -6.56
CA SER A 357 1.05 26.07 -6.59
C SER A 357 0.54 27.44 -6.08
N VAL A 358 -0.78 27.61 -6.03
CA VAL A 358 -1.48 28.85 -5.66
C VAL A 358 -1.75 28.98 -4.14
N PHE A 359 -1.70 27.91 -3.35
CA PHE A 359 -2.25 27.91 -1.98
C PHE A 359 -1.24 28.05 -0.82
N ASN A 360 0.06 28.19 -1.08
CA ASN A 360 0.97 28.70 -0.07
C ASN A 360 2.24 29.28 -0.73
N PRO A 361 2.60 30.57 -0.53
CA PRO A 361 3.82 31.14 -1.12
C PRO A 361 5.11 30.41 -0.73
N ASP A 362 5.13 29.63 0.36
CA ASP A 362 6.26 28.77 0.77
C ASP A 362 6.29 27.39 0.09
N ILE A 363 5.15 27.00 -0.49
CA ILE A 363 4.99 25.84 -1.40
C ILE A 363 5.13 26.36 -2.85
N GLY A 364 5.63 27.59 -3.02
CA GLY A 364 6.28 28.15 -4.20
C GLY A 364 5.41 28.38 -5.45
N ASN A 365 5.36 29.64 -5.88
CA ASN A 365 5.83 29.87 -7.24
C ASN A 365 7.36 29.81 -7.16
N GLY A 366 7.97 28.84 -7.84
CA GLY A 366 9.38 28.49 -7.62
C GLY A 366 9.60 27.41 -6.55
N PHE A 367 8.77 26.36 -6.53
CA PHE A 367 9.29 25.09 -6.02
C PHE A 367 10.49 24.69 -6.88
N HIS A 368 11.67 24.74 -6.28
CA HIS A 368 12.80 23.97 -6.75
C HIS A 368 12.43 22.50 -6.69
N ARG A 369 12.74 21.78 -7.78
CA ARG A 369 12.53 20.33 -7.92
C ARG A 369 13.03 19.65 -6.63
N ILE A 370 12.24 18.81 -5.96
CA ILE A 370 12.67 18.16 -4.69
C ILE A 370 13.91 17.27 -4.90
N ALA A 371 14.19 16.92 -6.16
CA ALA A 371 15.53 16.56 -6.61
C ALA A 371 15.95 17.58 -7.68
N GLU A 372 16.73 18.58 -7.30
CA GLU A 372 17.62 19.28 -8.23
C GLU A 372 18.97 18.60 -8.20
N ASP A 373 19.73 18.72 -9.28
CA ASP A 373 21.17 18.47 -9.20
C ASP A 373 21.70 19.33 -8.06
N GLY A 374 22.12 18.70 -6.96
CA GLY A 374 22.33 19.42 -5.72
C GLY A 374 23.18 18.64 -4.72
N ASP A 375 24.07 19.36 -4.06
CA ASP A 375 24.85 18.85 -2.94
C ASP A 375 24.07 19.09 -1.64
N PHE A 376 23.63 18.01 -1.02
CA PHE A 376 22.91 18.01 0.26
C PHE A 376 23.85 17.65 1.39
N ILE A 377 23.54 18.13 2.60
CA ILE A 377 24.37 17.89 3.78
C ILE A 377 23.48 17.47 4.95
N VAL A 378 23.75 16.30 5.52
CA VAL A 378 23.13 15.83 6.76
C VAL A 378 24.06 16.16 7.92
N ALA A 379 23.55 16.93 8.88
CA ALA A 379 24.17 17.15 10.18
C ALA A 379 23.75 16.02 11.14
N PHE A 380 24.70 15.20 11.58
CA PHE A 380 24.41 14.02 12.43
C PHE A 380 24.08 14.35 13.89
N LYS A 381 24.27 15.60 14.33
CA LYS A 381 23.84 16.06 15.66
C LYS A 381 23.28 17.48 15.62
N PRO A 382 22.32 17.85 16.51
CA PRO A 382 21.71 19.18 16.55
C PRO A 382 22.73 20.32 16.71
N GLU A 383 23.83 20.09 17.42
CA GLU A 383 24.92 21.05 17.62
C GLU A 383 25.91 21.13 16.45
N THR A 384 25.73 20.33 15.40
CA THR A 384 26.66 20.28 14.28
C THR A 384 26.36 21.41 13.31
N ASP A 385 27.28 22.37 13.22
CA ASP A 385 27.29 23.38 12.16
C ASP A 385 28.11 22.87 10.98
N CYS A 386 27.42 22.49 9.90
CA CYS A 386 28.06 22.01 8.68
C CYS A 386 28.52 23.14 7.74
N LYS A 387 28.38 24.41 8.14
CA LYS A 387 28.89 25.59 7.42
C LYS A 387 28.49 25.60 5.95
N VAL A 388 27.25 25.17 5.67
CA VAL A 388 26.76 24.88 4.31
C VAL A 388 26.68 26.12 3.42
N TYR A 389 26.72 27.33 4.01
CA TYR A 389 26.68 28.61 3.31
C TYR A 389 28.05 29.30 3.16
N GLU A 390 29.14 28.73 3.70
CA GLU A 390 30.48 29.35 3.70
C GLU A 390 31.37 28.92 2.51
N GLY A 391 30.78 28.33 1.46
CA GLY A 391 31.40 28.19 0.13
C GLY A 391 32.41 27.04 -0.07
N ASN A 392 32.61 26.15 0.91
CA ASN A 392 33.58 25.04 0.83
C ASN A 392 33.01 23.64 1.11
N GLY A 393 31.69 23.44 0.96
CA GLY A 393 31.05 22.15 1.24
C GLY A 393 31.10 21.75 2.72
N ALA A 394 30.42 20.64 3.04
CA ALA A 394 30.30 20.10 4.39
C ALA A 394 31.67 19.95 5.09
N ASN A 395 32.00 20.86 6.00
CA ASN A 395 33.20 20.76 6.82
C ASN A 395 32.83 20.41 8.25
N GLY A 396 32.91 19.12 8.59
CA GLY A 396 32.74 18.64 9.95
C GLY A 396 32.73 17.11 10.02
N PRO A 397 33.30 16.49 11.07
CA PRO A 397 33.30 15.03 11.23
C PRO A 397 31.90 14.42 11.43
N LEU A 398 30.89 15.28 11.62
CA LEU A 398 29.48 14.94 11.78
C LEU A 398 28.62 15.52 10.67
N CYS A 399 29.22 15.84 9.52
CA CYS A 399 28.53 16.29 8.33
C CYS A 399 28.76 15.28 7.20
N ALA A 400 27.70 14.66 6.71
CA ALA A 400 27.77 13.86 5.48
C ALA A 400 27.20 14.67 4.32
N GLY A 401 28.03 14.92 3.32
CA GLY A 401 27.56 15.37 2.01
C GLY A 401 26.99 14.19 1.23
N PHE A 402 25.86 14.37 0.56
CA PHE A 402 25.40 13.48 -0.50
C PHE A 402 24.96 14.34 -1.68
N LYS A 403 25.24 13.88 -2.89
CA LYS A 403 24.86 14.60 -4.10
C LYS A 403 23.68 13.88 -4.73
N VAL A 404 22.64 14.64 -5.05
CA VAL A 404 21.57 14.17 -5.92
C VAL A 404 21.92 14.68 -7.32
N GLU A 405 22.08 13.78 -8.27
CA GLU A 405 22.20 14.09 -9.70
C GLU A 405 20.96 13.52 -10.39
N THR A 406 20.09 14.39 -10.84
CA THR A 406 18.82 14.04 -11.49
C THR A 406 18.97 13.72 -12.96
N GLY A 407 20.00 14.27 -13.63
CA GLY A 407 20.25 14.08 -15.06
C GLY A 407 19.07 14.39 -16.00
N GLU A 408 19.28 14.26 -17.32
CA GLU A 408 18.20 14.17 -18.33
C GLU A 408 17.66 12.74 -18.42
N VAL A 409 17.47 12.06 -17.28
CA VAL A 409 17.07 10.65 -17.26
C VAL A 409 15.55 10.60 -17.14
N GLY A 410 14.88 10.26 -18.25
CA GLY A 410 13.50 9.77 -18.20
C GLY A 410 13.42 8.62 -17.21
N PHE A 411 12.51 8.71 -16.25
CA PHE A 411 12.37 7.82 -15.09
C PHE A 411 12.38 6.33 -15.46
N ALA A 412 13.56 5.72 -15.55
CA ALA A 412 13.74 4.28 -15.59
C ALA A 412 14.16 3.84 -14.18
N LEU A 413 13.21 3.34 -13.38
CA LEU A 413 13.54 2.54 -12.21
C LEU A 413 14.03 1.18 -12.71
N GLY A 414 15.34 0.94 -12.60
CA GLY A 414 15.99 -0.32 -12.95
C GLY A 414 16.41 -1.10 -11.71
N ALA A 415 15.90 -2.34 -11.64
CA ALA A 415 16.28 -3.51 -10.84
C ALA A 415 16.26 -3.42 -9.31
#